data_AF-A0A7C3WSS6-F1
#
_entry.id   AF-A0A7C3WSS6-F1
#
_cell.length_a   1.000
_cell.length_b   1.000
_cell.length_c   1.000
_cell.angle_alpha   90.00
_cell.angle_beta   90.00
_cell.angle_gamma   90.00
#
_symmetry.space_group_name_H-M   'P 1'
#
loop_
_entity.id
_entity.type
_entity.pdbx_description
1 polymer ?
#
loop_
_entity_poly.entity_id
_entity_poly.type
_entity_poly.pdbx_seq_one_letter_code
_entity_poly.pdbx_strand_id
1 'polypeptide(L)'
;MKKCLSDADILRNVLRLSGIPEALDLVKDYAEHLRQRIKEISPPKSPKEVYGYVKLCCRLGEALAAIDKDRYREEVVELGLNCIDLLSRWRGEIKAEHTPYKKITDYEACALVMGYALDLLRVVLSEQEIERMVGERYDDYLRSLYWFNRASNAHGRADYERALQNIEEALRHSPGNATLLYFRALWKYQWALVKMMEVHVLLKEALDELRRLHALEPTWKEVKRTLEEVEARYNELKRSSMKPFCDDAL
;
A
#
# COMPACT_ATOMS: atom_id res chain seq x y z
N MET A 1 -11.76 -2.88 20.13
CA MET A 1 -11.48 -2.92 18.68
C MET A 1 -12.72 -3.12 17.80
N LYS A 2 -13.61 -4.12 18.07
CA LYS A 2 -14.85 -4.32 17.29
C LYS A 2 -15.74 -3.06 17.17
N LYS A 3 -15.90 -2.30 18.26
CA LYS A 3 -16.67 -1.03 18.28
C LYS A 3 -16.04 0.07 17.41
N CYS A 4 -14.70 0.17 17.35
CA CYS A 4 -14.01 1.18 16.51
C CYS A 4 -14.15 0.92 15.00
N LEU A 5 -14.36 -0.33 14.60
CA LEU A 5 -14.53 -0.70 13.20
C LEU A 5 -15.97 -0.43 12.72
N SER A 6 -16.99 -0.75 13.54
CA SER A 6 -18.39 -0.49 13.19
C SER A 6 -18.70 0.99 13.00
N ASP A 7 -18.10 1.84 13.84
CA ASP A 7 -18.28 3.28 13.73
C ASP A 7 -17.71 3.75 12.38
N ALA A 8 -16.46 3.40 12.06
CA ALA A 8 -15.78 3.83 10.83
C ALA A 8 -16.51 3.51 9.51
N ASP A 9 -17.31 2.45 9.45
CA ASP A 9 -18.05 2.05 8.25
C ASP A 9 -19.37 2.81 8.11
N ILE A 10 -20.09 3.04 9.21
CA ILE A 10 -21.26 3.94 9.26
C ILE A 10 -20.85 5.35 8.80
N LEU A 11 -19.64 5.77 9.16
CA LEU A 11 -19.12 7.12 8.96
C LEU A 11 -18.69 7.41 7.52
N ARG A 12 -18.33 6.37 6.76
CA ARG A 12 -18.09 6.51 5.31
C ARG A 12 -19.38 6.94 4.58
N ASN A 13 -20.54 6.53 5.08
CA ASN A 13 -21.83 6.93 4.52
C ASN A 13 -22.17 8.38 4.89
N VAL A 14 -21.82 8.85 6.08
CA VAL A 14 -22.02 10.25 6.50
C VAL A 14 -21.17 11.20 5.66
N LEU A 15 -19.90 10.86 5.39
CA LEU A 15 -19.04 11.69 4.54
C LEU A 15 -19.56 11.80 3.09
N ARG A 16 -20.28 10.80 2.58
CA ARG A 16 -20.95 10.91 1.27
C ARG A 16 -22.05 11.96 1.23
N LEU A 17 -22.59 12.33 2.40
CA LEU A 17 -23.59 13.38 2.54
C LEU A 17 -22.97 14.78 2.64
N SER A 18 -21.64 14.92 2.73
CA SER A 18 -20.99 16.23 2.86
C SER A 18 -21.26 17.20 1.71
N GLY A 19 -21.67 16.71 0.54
CA GLY A 19 -22.16 17.55 -0.57
C GLY A 19 -23.56 18.14 -0.36
N ILE A 20 -24.22 17.78 0.74
CA ILE A 20 -25.55 18.28 1.15
C ILE A 20 -25.31 19.30 2.27
N PRO A 21 -25.58 20.60 2.05
CA PRO A 21 -25.35 21.64 3.06
C PRO A 21 -25.99 21.34 4.42
N GLU A 22 -27.17 20.71 4.41
CA GLU A 22 -27.92 20.33 5.61
C GLU A 22 -27.22 19.24 6.44
N ALA A 23 -26.29 18.49 5.86
CA ALA A 23 -25.49 17.49 6.57
C ALA A 23 -24.20 18.07 7.19
N LEU A 24 -23.87 19.34 6.93
CA LEU A 24 -22.60 19.94 7.34
C LEU A 24 -22.44 19.99 8.87
N ASP A 25 -23.51 20.31 9.60
CA ASP A 25 -23.47 20.36 11.07
C ASP A 25 -23.26 18.96 11.68
N LEU A 26 -23.83 17.92 11.06
CA LEU A 26 -23.56 16.53 11.44
C LEU A 26 -22.08 16.16 11.21
N VAL A 27 -21.47 16.63 10.12
CA VAL A 27 -20.03 16.40 9.86
C VAL A 27 -19.15 17.13 10.89
N LYS A 28 -19.54 18.34 11.33
CA LYS A 28 -18.83 19.08 12.39
C LYS A 28 -18.92 18.37 13.74
N ASP A 29 -20.12 17.98 14.16
CA ASP A 29 -20.33 17.23 15.41
C ASP A 29 -19.53 15.92 15.40
N TYR A 30 -19.49 15.29 14.24
CA TYR A 30 -18.69 14.09 14.03
C TYR A 30 -17.18 14.35 14.13
N ALA A 31 -16.67 15.41 13.52
CA ALA A 31 -15.26 15.79 13.62
C ALA A 31 -14.87 16.04 15.08
N GLU A 32 -15.71 16.69 15.88
CA GLU A 32 -15.45 16.89 17.31
C GLU A 32 -15.45 15.57 18.09
N HIS A 33 -16.40 14.69 17.81
CA HIS A 33 -16.42 13.34 18.40
C HIS A 33 -15.13 12.56 18.10
N LEU A 34 -14.62 12.64 16.86
CA LEU A 34 -13.35 12.02 16.50
C LEU A 34 -12.16 12.65 17.22
N ARG A 35 -12.10 13.98 17.34
CA ARG A 35 -11.05 14.67 18.12
C ARG A 35 -11.00 14.15 19.54
N GLN A 36 -12.16 14.05 20.19
CA GLN A 36 -12.26 13.54 21.56
C GLN A 36 -11.75 12.10 21.66
N ARG A 37 -12.14 11.22 20.73
CA ARG A 37 -11.65 9.84 20.71
C ARG A 37 -10.17 9.74 20.47
N ILE A 38 -9.61 10.53 19.55
CA ILE A 38 -8.17 10.58 19.31
C ILE A 38 -7.44 10.99 20.59
N LYS A 39 -7.93 12.00 21.32
CA LYS A 39 -7.36 12.39 22.62
C LYS A 39 -7.34 11.24 23.63
N GLU A 40 -8.40 10.44 23.70
CA GLU A 40 -8.50 9.31 24.64
C GLU A 40 -7.48 8.20 24.37
N ILE A 41 -7.10 7.99 23.10
CA ILE A 41 -6.15 6.94 22.69
C ILE A 41 -4.74 7.47 22.41
N SER A 42 -4.51 8.78 22.49
CA SER A 42 -3.21 9.39 22.19
C SER A 42 -2.33 9.52 23.45
N PRO A 43 -1.04 9.17 23.39
CA PRO A 43 -0.41 8.39 22.33
C PRO A 43 -0.82 6.91 22.42
N PRO A 44 -0.87 6.18 21.29
CA PRO A 44 -1.11 4.74 21.30
C PRO A 44 -0.10 4.00 22.16
N LYS A 45 -0.56 3.03 22.95
CA LYS A 45 0.25 2.32 23.96
C LYS A 45 0.73 0.96 23.49
N SER A 46 0.27 0.51 22.33
CA SER A 46 0.68 -0.76 21.73
C SER A 46 0.64 -0.71 20.20
N PRO A 47 1.36 -1.60 19.50
CA PRO A 47 1.37 -1.63 18.03
C PRO A 47 -0.03 -1.89 17.45
N LYS A 48 -0.84 -2.66 18.19
CA LYS A 48 -2.22 -2.98 17.84
C LYS A 48 -3.14 -1.75 17.85
N GLU A 49 -2.82 -0.75 18.67
CA GLU A 49 -3.57 0.52 18.74
C GLU A 49 -3.16 1.49 17.63
N VAL A 50 -1.92 1.42 17.13
CA VAL A 50 -1.41 2.31 16.07
C VAL A 50 -2.30 2.29 14.84
N TYR A 51 -2.68 1.10 14.36
CA TYR A 51 -3.58 0.97 13.20
C TYR A 51 -4.93 1.68 13.44
N GLY A 52 -5.52 1.50 14.63
CA GLY A 52 -6.78 2.12 14.99
C GLY A 52 -6.67 3.64 15.11
N TYR A 53 -5.58 4.14 15.70
CA TYR A 53 -5.27 5.55 15.84
C TYR A 53 -5.12 6.26 14.49
N VAL A 54 -4.29 5.70 13.60
CA VAL A 54 -4.06 6.27 12.27
C VAL A 54 -5.36 6.31 11.48
N LYS A 55 -6.19 5.27 11.57
CA LYS A 55 -7.50 5.26 10.91
C LYS A 55 -8.43 6.36 11.43
N LEU A 56 -8.44 6.64 12.73
CA LEU A 56 -9.23 7.72 13.31
C LEU A 56 -8.73 9.10 12.84
N CYS A 57 -7.41 9.32 12.80
CA CYS A 57 -6.82 10.55 12.28
C CYS A 57 -7.20 10.78 10.81
N CYS A 58 -7.19 9.73 9.98
CA CYS A 58 -7.62 9.81 8.60
C CYS A 58 -9.08 10.22 8.48
N ARG A 59 -9.97 9.60 9.27
CA ARG A 59 -11.39 10.00 9.28
C ARG A 59 -11.61 11.42 9.75
N LEU A 60 -10.80 11.89 10.72
CA LEU A 60 -10.89 13.26 11.19
C LEU A 60 -10.51 14.22 10.07
N GLY A 61 -9.35 14.04 9.43
CA GLY A 61 -8.96 14.98 8.39
C GLY A 61 -9.80 14.90 7.11
N GLU A 62 -10.38 13.73 6.77
CA GLU A 62 -11.43 13.64 5.74
C GLU A 62 -12.66 14.50 6.11
N ALA A 63 -13.12 14.43 7.36
CA ALA A 63 -14.25 15.24 7.84
C ALA A 63 -13.92 16.74 7.85
N LEU A 64 -12.73 17.12 8.33
CA LEU A 64 -12.28 18.51 8.32
C LEU A 64 -12.17 19.07 6.91
N ALA A 65 -11.60 18.31 5.97
CA ALA A 65 -11.50 18.73 4.58
C ALA A 65 -12.87 18.82 3.89
N ALA A 66 -13.83 17.98 4.29
CA ALA A 66 -15.20 18.06 3.81
C ALA A 66 -15.96 19.29 4.37
N ILE A 67 -15.61 19.76 5.56
CA ILE A 67 -16.19 20.98 6.15
C ILE A 67 -15.64 22.22 5.44
N ASP A 68 -14.32 22.36 5.40
CA ASP A 68 -13.62 23.48 4.77
C ASP A 68 -12.15 23.11 4.56
N LYS A 69 -11.85 22.63 3.35
CA LYS A 69 -10.52 22.15 2.97
C LYS A 69 -9.42 23.19 3.16
N ASP A 70 -9.68 24.45 2.84
CA ASP A 70 -8.67 25.50 2.90
C ASP A 70 -8.42 25.92 4.33
N ARG A 71 -9.48 26.08 5.13
CA ARG A 71 -9.37 26.40 6.56
C ARG A 71 -8.63 25.33 7.36
N TYR A 72 -8.86 24.05 7.06
CA TYR A 72 -8.31 22.94 7.83
C TYR A 72 -7.07 22.29 7.19
N ARG A 73 -6.53 22.85 6.11
CA ARG A 73 -5.38 22.29 5.38
C ARG A 73 -4.21 21.95 6.30
N GLU A 74 -3.79 22.89 7.13
CA GLU A 74 -2.62 22.70 8.02
C GLU A 74 -2.86 21.59 9.05
N GLU A 75 -4.06 21.53 9.64
CA GLU A 75 -4.42 20.50 10.61
C GLU A 75 -4.44 19.10 9.96
N VAL A 76 -4.95 19.00 8.73
CA VAL A 76 -4.94 17.73 7.98
C VAL A 76 -3.49 17.28 7.69
N VAL A 77 -2.62 18.21 7.32
CA VAL A 77 -1.19 17.93 7.12
C VAL A 77 -0.53 17.46 8.42
N GLU A 78 -0.80 18.13 9.54
CA GLU A 78 -0.25 17.77 10.84
C GLU A 78 -0.71 16.37 11.28
N LEU A 79 -1.99 16.04 11.10
CA LEU A 79 -2.52 14.70 11.37
C LEU A 79 -1.81 13.63 10.53
N GLY A 80 -1.60 13.89 9.25
CA GLY A 80 -0.88 12.97 8.35
C GLY A 80 0.57 12.75 8.77
N LEU A 81 1.28 13.84 9.08
CA LEU A 81 2.67 13.78 9.54
C LEU A 81 2.81 13.06 10.88
N ASN A 82 1.94 13.36 11.84
CA ASN A 82 1.92 12.69 13.14
C ASN A 82 1.70 11.17 13.00
N CYS A 83 0.90 10.74 12.03
CA CYS A 83 0.72 9.32 11.72
C CYS A 83 2.01 8.68 11.18
N ILE A 84 2.76 9.36 10.32
CA ILE A 84 4.05 8.86 9.79
C ILE A 84 5.12 8.84 10.90
N ASP A 85 5.19 9.87 11.74
CA ASP A 85 6.10 9.89 12.90
C ASP A 85 5.79 8.77 13.89
N LEU A 86 4.50 8.48 14.11
CA LEU A 86 4.08 7.34 14.92
C LEU A 86 4.52 6.02 14.29
N LEU A 87 4.31 5.84 12.98
CA LEU A 87 4.80 4.65 12.27
C LEU A 87 6.32 4.50 12.41
N SER A 88 7.08 5.60 12.26
CA SER A 88 8.54 5.62 12.44
C SER A 88 8.96 5.01 13.79
N ARG A 89 8.28 5.41 14.87
CA ARG A 89 8.54 4.93 16.23
C ARG A 89 8.18 3.46 16.42
N TRP A 90 7.09 2.99 15.82
CA TRP A 90 6.54 1.66 16.06
C TRP A 90 6.89 0.61 15.00
N ARG A 91 7.63 0.97 13.94
CA ARG A 91 7.89 0.09 12.78
C ARG A 91 8.48 -1.29 13.10
N GLY A 92 9.26 -1.42 14.17
CA GLY A 92 9.83 -2.71 14.59
C GLY A 92 8.80 -3.64 15.24
N GLU A 93 7.73 -3.07 15.77
CA GLU A 93 6.72 -3.77 16.57
C GLU A 93 5.38 -3.92 15.84
N ILE A 94 5.14 -3.17 14.77
CA ILE A 94 4.00 -3.37 13.89
C ILE A 94 4.23 -4.66 13.11
N LYS A 95 3.26 -5.58 13.21
CA LYS A 95 3.28 -6.93 12.67
C LYS A 95 2.03 -7.17 11.85
N ALA A 96 2.08 -8.16 10.95
CA ALA A 96 0.92 -8.54 10.16
C ALA A 96 -0.35 -8.75 11.00
N GLU A 97 -0.22 -9.40 12.17
CA GLU A 97 -1.31 -9.70 13.10
C GLU A 97 -1.95 -8.46 13.77
N HIS A 98 -1.26 -7.32 13.73
CA HIS A 98 -1.79 -6.03 14.22
C HIS A 98 -2.74 -5.37 13.21
N THR A 99 -2.85 -5.92 12.00
CA THR A 99 -3.73 -5.42 10.93
C THR A 99 -4.94 -6.33 10.75
N PRO A 100 -6.02 -5.88 10.06
CA PRO A 100 -7.14 -6.77 9.75
C PRO A 100 -6.80 -7.83 8.68
N TYR A 101 -5.63 -7.76 8.04
CA TYR A 101 -5.22 -8.66 6.97
C TYR A 101 -4.31 -9.77 7.49
N LYS A 102 -4.72 -11.02 7.32
CA LYS A 102 -4.04 -12.19 7.92
C LYS A 102 -2.93 -12.79 7.05
N LYS A 103 -2.72 -12.29 5.83
CA LYS A 103 -1.83 -12.86 4.82
C LYS A 103 -0.96 -11.78 4.18
N ILE A 104 -0.33 -10.97 5.01
CA ILE A 104 0.61 -9.93 4.61
C ILE A 104 1.88 -10.07 5.45
N THR A 105 2.99 -9.53 4.97
CA THR A 105 4.25 -9.41 5.73
C THR A 105 4.20 -8.25 6.71
N ASP A 106 5.15 -8.20 7.65
CA ASP A 106 5.32 -7.05 8.56
C ASP A 106 5.62 -5.75 7.81
N TYR A 107 6.36 -5.86 6.69
CA TYR A 107 6.62 -4.73 5.81
C TYR A 107 5.34 -4.21 5.17
N GLU A 108 4.49 -5.10 4.63
CA GLU A 108 3.17 -4.73 4.12
C GLU A 108 2.26 -4.15 5.22
N ALA A 109 2.36 -4.63 6.45
CA ALA A 109 1.61 -4.07 7.58
C ALA A 109 2.00 -2.61 7.85
N CYS A 110 3.30 -2.31 7.85
CA CYS A 110 3.79 -0.94 7.94
C CYS A 110 3.40 -0.10 6.73
N ALA A 111 3.48 -0.67 5.52
CA ALA A 111 3.06 0.01 4.30
C ALA A 111 1.58 0.37 4.31
N LEU A 112 0.72 -0.52 4.83
CA LEU A 112 -0.70 -0.26 4.99
C LEU A 112 -0.95 0.92 5.93
N VAL A 113 -0.28 0.96 7.07
CA VAL A 113 -0.39 2.09 8.02
C VAL A 113 0.11 3.40 7.37
N MET A 114 1.24 3.34 6.65
CA MET A 114 1.77 4.48 5.88
C MET A 114 0.76 4.94 4.82
N GLY A 115 0.11 4.01 4.13
CA GLY A 115 -0.86 4.28 3.08
C GLY A 115 -2.01 5.16 3.56
N TYR A 116 -2.56 4.87 4.75
CA TYR A 116 -3.58 5.72 5.38
C TYR A 116 -3.09 7.15 5.60
N ALA A 117 -1.88 7.32 6.16
CA ALA A 117 -1.31 8.64 6.38
C ALA A 117 -1.07 9.41 5.06
N LEU A 118 -0.60 8.72 4.02
CA LEU A 118 -0.38 9.31 2.70
C LEU A 118 -1.70 9.69 2.03
N ASP A 119 -2.73 8.85 2.12
CA ASP A 119 -4.06 9.15 1.59
C ASP A 119 -4.66 10.38 2.27
N LEU A 120 -4.46 10.52 3.58
CA LEU A 120 -4.84 11.72 4.31
C LEU A 120 -4.11 12.97 3.78
N LEU A 121 -2.80 12.90 3.57
CA LEU A 121 -2.03 14.02 3.02
C LEU A 121 -2.51 14.38 1.59
N ARG A 122 -2.83 13.39 0.75
CA ARG A 122 -3.35 13.60 -0.62
C ARG A 122 -4.68 14.34 -0.67
N VAL A 123 -5.42 14.41 0.45
CA VAL A 123 -6.64 15.21 0.53
C VAL A 123 -6.32 16.69 0.30
N VAL A 124 -5.16 17.18 0.75
CA VAL A 124 -4.82 18.61 0.78
C VAL A 124 -3.47 18.99 0.16
N LEU A 125 -2.64 18.00 -0.18
CA LEU A 125 -1.33 18.17 -0.81
C LEU A 125 -1.29 17.50 -2.19
N SER A 126 -0.45 18.05 -3.08
CA SER A 126 -0.04 17.38 -4.31
C SER A 126 0.94 16.23 -4.04
N GLU A 127 1.07 15.29 -4.99
CA GLU A 127 2.06 14.21 -4.89
C GLU A 127 3.50 14.74 -4.78
N GLN A 128 3.84 15.84 -5.47
CA GLN A 128 5.17 16.46 -5.39
C GLN A 128 5.46 17.02 -4.00
N GLU A 129 4.47 17.64 -3.35
CA GLU A 129 4.63 18.14 -1.98
C GLU A 129 4.87 16.97 -1.00
N ILE A 130 4.09 15.90 -1.13
CA ILE A 130 4.24 14.70 -0.28
C ILE A 130 5.60 14.05 -0.51
N GLU A 131 6.02 13.89 -1.77
CA GLU A 131 7.31 13.30 -2.12
C GLU A 131 8.47 14.07 -1.51
N ARG A 132 8.47 15.40 -1.66
CA ARG A 132 9.47 16.28 -1.05
C ARG A 132 9.48 16.15 0.47
N MET A 133 8.30 16.20 1.10
CA MET A 133 8.19 16.08 2.56
C MET A 133 8.72 14.74 3.06
N VAL A 134 8.39 13.64 2.38
CA VAL A 134 8.89 12.32 2.76
C VAL A 134 10.39 12.20 2.55
N GLY A 135 10.89 12.70 1.41
CA GLY A 135 12.30 12.68 1.06
C GLY A 135 13.16 13.48 2.03
N GLU A 136 12.73 14.66 2.46
CA GLU A 136 13.50 15.54 3.34
C GLU A 136 13.46 15.10 4.82
N ARG A 137 12.32 14.55 5.28
CA ARG A 137 12.09 14.34 6.71
C ARG A 137 12.42 12.94 7.22
N TYR A 138 12.25 11.91 6.39
CA TYR A 138 12.25 10.53 6.85
C TYR A 138 13.42 9.71 6.30
N ASP A 139 13.73 8.62 7.00
CA ASP A 139 14.81 7.71 6.63
C ASP A 139 14.43 6.79 5.46
N ASP A 140 15.41 6.02 4.98
CA ASP A 140 15.26 5.18 3.81
C ASP A 140 14.17 4.12 3.96
N TYR A 141 13.92 3.62 5.17
CA TYR A 141 12.83 2.67 5.38
C TYR A 141 11.46 3.30 5.08
N LEU A 142 11.19 4.50 5.59
CA LEU A 142 9.93 5.19 5.34
C LEU A 142 9.81 5.69 3.90
N ARG A 143 10.91 6.13 3.28
CA ARG A 143 10.96 6.41 1.84
C ARG A 143 10.63 5.17 1.02
N SER A 144 11.15 4.01 1.41
CA SER A 144 10.85 2.72 0.77
C SER A 144 9.35 2.38 0.88
N LEU A 145 8.73 2.57 2.06
CA LEU A 145 7.28 2.39 2.22
C LEU A 145 6.45 3.36 1.38
N TYR A 146 6.88 4.60 1.25
CA TYR A 146 6.23 5.60 0.39
C TYR A 146 6.23 5.15 -1.07
N TRP A 147 7.40 4.78 -1.61
CA TRP A 147 7.51 4.30 -2.98
C TRP A 147 6.72 3.01 -3.20
N PHE A 148 6.75 2.08 -2.24
CA PHE A 148 5.94 0.87 -2.31
C PHE A 148 4.42 1.15 -2.34
N ASN A 149 3.94 2.13 -1.58
CA ASN A 149 2.54 2.58 -1.64
C ASN A 149 2.19 3.17 -3.01
N ARG A 150 3.06 4.01 -3.59
CA ARG A 150 2.87 4.52 -4.96
C ARG A 150 2.84 3.40 -5.98
N ALA A 151 3.73 2.43 -5.83
CA ALA A 151 3.82 1.25 -6.67
C ALA A 151 2.52 0.44 -6.63
N SER A 152 1.99 0.20 -5.41
CA SER A 152 0.75 -0.54 -5.19
C SER A 152 -0.47 0.19 -5.78
N ASN A 153 -0.52 1.52 -5.68
CA ASN A 153 -1.56 2.35 -6.28
C ASN A 153 -1.50 2.39 -7.82
N ALA A 154 -0.32 2.31 -8.42
CA ALA A 154 -0.17 2.18 -9.87
C ALA A 154 -0.59 0.78 -10.35
N HIS A 155 -0.14 -0.26 -9.63
CA HIS A 155 -0.51 -1.65 -9.89
C HIS A 155 -2.04 -1.87 -9.83
N GLY A 156 -2.72 -1.34 -8.80
CA GLY A 156 -4.17 -1.42 -8.68
C GLY A 156 -4.94 -0.73 -9.81
N ARG A 157 -4.28 0.14 -10.58
CA ARG A 157 -4.80 0.78 -11.80
C ARG A 157 -4.35 0.07 -13.10
N ALA A 158 -3.77 -1.12 -12.97
CA ALA A 158 -3.15 -1.88 -14.06
C ALA A 158 -2.02 -1.14 -14.80
N ASP A 159 -1.44 -0.11 -14.20
CA ASP A 159 -0.26 0.60 -14.70
C ASP A 159 1.01 -0.12 -14.22
N TYR A 160 1.26 -1.29 -14.81
CA TYR A 160 2.36 -2.18 -14.41
C TYR A 160 3.74 -1.56 -14.60
N GLU A 161 3.92 -0.76 -15.65
CA GLU A 161 5.19 -0.11 -15.94
C GLU A 161 5.55 0.88 -14.83
N ARG A 162 4.61 1.77 -14.49
CA ARG A 162 4.80 2.72 -13.39
C ARG A 162 4.88 2.00 -12.04
N ALA A 163 4.14 0.90 -11.85
CA ALA A 163 4.24 0.10 -10.65
C ALA A 163 5.67 -0.44 -10.46
N LEU A 164 6.25 -1.04 -11.51
CA LEU A 164 7.61 -1.57 -11.46
C LEU A 164 8.66 -0.47 -11.27
N GLN A 165 8.51 0.68 -11.92
CA GLN A 165 9.38 1.85 -11.68
C GLN A 165 9.38 2.27 -10.21
N ASN A 166 8.20 2.40 -9.59
CA ASN A 166 8.11 2.75 -8.17
C ASN A 166 8.66 1.63 -7.25
N ILE A 167 8.55 0.35 -7.64
CA ILE A 167 9.20 -0.75 -6.90
C ILE A 167 10.72 -0.63 -6.96
N GLU A 168 11.29 -0.28 -8.11
CA GLU A 168 12.73 -0.02 -8.20
C GLU A 168 13.15 1.14 -7.30
N GLU A 169 12.38 2.23 -7.23
CA GLU A 169 12.66 3.31 -6.27
C GLU A 169 12.59 2.83 -4.81
N ALA A 170 11.59 2.00 -4.47
CA ALA A 170 11.50 1.43 -3.12
C ALA A 170 12.72 0.55 -2.79
N LEU A 171 13.18 -0.25 -3.76
CA LEU A 171 14.38 -1.09 -3.63
C LEU A 171 15.67 -0.28 -3.54
N ARG A 172 15.78 0.90 -4.16
CA ARG A 172 16.96 1.77 -3.96
C ARG A 172 17.15 2.16 -2.49
N HIS A 173 16.04 2.37 -1.78
CA HIS A 173 16.07 2.67 -0.35
C HIS A 173 16.11 1.41 0.54
N SER A 174 15.78 0.23 0.01
CA SER A 174 15.81 -1.04 0.77
C SER A 174 16.18 -2.23 -0.12
N PRO A 175 17.45 -2.32 -0.57
CA PRO A 175 17.86 -3.20 -1.68
C PRO A 175 17.75 -4.70 -1.42
N GLY A 176 17.71 -5.11 -0.15
CA GLY A 176 17.55 -6.51 0.27
C GLY A 176 16.16 -6.86 0.78
N ASN A 177 15.17 -5.98 0.61
CA ASN A 177 13.84 -6.21 1.18
C ASN A 177 13.13 -7.34 0.42
N ALA A 178 12.98 -8.48 1.09
CA ALA A 178 12.35 -9.69 0.53
C ALA A 178 10.93 -9.43 0.01
N THR A 179 10.14 -8.60 0.70
CA THR A 179 8.79 -8.21 0.28
C THR A 179 8.79 -7.43 -1.02
N LEU A 180 9.68 -6.44 -1.17
CA LEU A 180 9.79 -5.67 -2.40
C LEU A 180 10.24 -6.53 -3.58
N LEU A 181 11.20 -7.42 -3.37
CA LEU A 181 11.67 -8.37 -4.38
C LEU A 181 10.54 -9.31 -4.82
N TYR A 182 9.74 -9.81 -3.88
CA TYR A 182 8.58 -10.63 -4.16
C TYR A 182 7.57 -9.89 -5.04
N PHE A 183 7.18 -8.67 -4.66
CA PHE A 183 6.21 -7.88 -5.42
C PHE A 183 6.72 -7.49 -6.80
N ARG A 184 8.03 -7.19 -6.94
CA ARG A 184 8.62 -6.95 -8.25
C ARG A 184 8.42 -8.13 -9.18
N ALA A 185 8.78 -9.33 -8.72
CA ALA A 185 8.67 -10.54 -9.52
C ALA A 185 7.20 -10.90 -9.82
N LEU A 186 6.32 -10.77 -8.82
CA LEU A 186 4.88 -11.00 -8.97
C LEU A 186 4.26 -10.05 -10.01
N TRP A 187 4.63 -8.77 -9.99
CA TRP A 187 4.07 -7.79 -10.91
C TRP A 187 4.66 -7.90 -12.30
N LYS A 188 5.92 -8.30 -12.46
CA LYS A 188 6.48 -8.71 -13.78
C LYS A 188 5.69 -9.89 -14.35
N TYR A 189 5.40 -10.89 -13.52
CA TYR A 189 4.58 -12.03 -13.94
C TYR A 189 3.19 -11.59 -14.41
N GLN A 190 2.48 -10.82 -13.58
CA GLN A 190 1.14 -10.33 -13.93
C GLN A 190 1.16 -9.43 -15.18
N TRP A 191 2.18 -8.60 -15.33
CA TRP A 191 2.36 -7.79 -16.53
C TRP A 191 2.54 -8.66 -17.77
N ALA A 192 3.35 -9.72 -17.68
CA ALA A 192 3.53 -10.70 -18.75
C ALA A 192 2.24 -11.43 -19.14
N LEU A 193 1.28 -11.58 -18.23
CA LEU A 193 -0.02 -12.17 -18.54
C LEU A 193 -0.92 -11.21 -19.32
N VAL A 194 -0.77 -9.90 -19.12
CA VAL A 194 -1.59 -8.87 -19.75
C VAL A 194 -0.98 -8.38 -21.07
N LYS A 195 0.34 -8.26 -21.15
CA LYS A 195 1.06 -7.90 -22.38
C LYS A 195 1.27 -9.15 -23.22
N MET A 196 0.80 -9.15 -24.46
CA MET A 196 1.11 -10.22 -25.41
C MET A 196 2.55 -10.12 -25.96
N MET A 197 3.20 -8.97 -25.82
CA MET A 197 4.57 -8.72 -26.24
C MET A 197 5.53 -8.92 -25.07
N GLU A 198 6.72 -9.47 -25.32
CA GLU A 198 7.81 -9.66 -24.34
C GLU A 198 7.53 -10.62 -23.19
N VAL A 199 6.46 -11.42 -23.27
CA VAL A 199 6.05 -12.39 -22.25
C VAL A 199 7.21 -13.27 -21.79
N HIS A 200 8.02 -13.78 -22.73
CA HIS A 200 9.15 -14.64 -22.40
C HIS A 200 10.24 -13.94 -21.57
N VAL A 201 10.48 -12.64 -21.80
CA VAL A 201 11.48 -11.87 -21.07
C VAL A 201 10.99 -11.61 -19.65
N LEU A 202 9.79 -11.06 -19.50
CA LEU A 202 9.21 -10.76 -18.19
C LEU A 202 9.02 -12.01 -17.32
N LEU A 203 8.56 -13.13 -17.91
CA LEU A 203 8.43 -14.39 -17.17
C LEU A 203 9.79 -14.94 -16.74
N LYS A 204 10.80 -14.85 -17.60
CA LYS A 204 12.14 -15.32 -17.24
C LYS A 204 12.72 -14.48 -16.09
N GLU A 205 12.59 -13.16 -16.16
CA GLU A 205 13.03 -12.28 -15.07
C GLU A 205 12.29 -12.57 -13.76
N ALA A 206 10.96 -12.67 -13.80
CA ALA A 206 10.16 -13.01 -12.62
C ALA A 206 10.60 -14.36 -12.03
N LEU A 207 10.84 -15.36 -12.88
CA LEU A 207 11.28 -16.69 -12.47
C LEU A 207 12.66 -16.66 -11.80
N ASP A 208 13.62 -15.95 -12.39
CA ASP A 208 14.98 -15.83 -11.85
C ASP A 208 14.98 -15.12 -10.50
N GLU A 209 14.17 -14.08 -10.34
CA GLU A 209 13.99 -13.37 -9.07
C GLU A 209 13.32 -14.25 -8.00
N LEU A 210 12.23 -14.93 -8.35
CA LEU A 210 11.52 -15.83 -7.42
C LEU A 210 12.40 -17.00 -6.97
N ARG A 211 13.24 -17.56 -7.85
CA ARG A 211 14.20 -18.61 -7.47
C ARG A 211 15.22 -18.11 -6.45
N ARG A 212 15.80 -16.92 -6.67
CA ARG A 212 16.72 -16.31 -5.72
C ARG A 212 16.05 -16.04 -4.39
N LEU A 213 14.83 -15.48 -4.42
CA LEU A 213 14.08 -15.20 -3.21
C LEU A 213 13.70 -16.47 -2.45
N HIS A 214 13.25 -17.52 -3.14
CA HIS A 214 12.93 -18.80 -2.50
C HIS A 214 14.15 -19.45 -1.86
N ALA A 215 15.33 -19.31 -2.46
CA ALA A 215 16.57 -19.79 -1.86
C ALA A 215 16.94 -19.04 -0.56
N LEU A 216 16.62 -17.74 -0.47
CA LEU A 216 16.83 -16.91 0.72
C LEU A 216 15.76 -17.15 1.80
N GLU A 217 14.50 -17.31 1.38
CA GLU A 217 13.32 -17.40 2.24
C GLU A 217 12.53 -18.70 1.96
N PRO A 218 13.10 -19.90 2.22
CA PRO A 218 12.51 -21.17 1.80
C PRO A 218 11.19 -21.51 2.51
N THR A 219 10.92 -20.88 3.65
CA THR A 219 9.69 -21.09 4.44
C THR A 219 8.54 -20.20 3.98
N TRP A 220 8.80 -19.21 3.11
CA TRP A 220 7.77 -18.30 2.63
C TRP A 220 6.89 -18.96 1.55
N LYS A 221 5.71 -19.42 1.98
CA LYS A 221 4.77 -20.21 1.17
C LYS A 221 4.30 -19.48 -0.09
N GLU A 222 4.03 -18.19 0.01
CA GLU A 222 3.58 -17.37 -1.12
C GLU A 222 4.62 -17.34 -2.24
N VAL A 223 5.90 -17.13 -1.91
CA VAL A 223 7.01 -17.14 -2.88
C VAL A 223 7.08 -18.48 -3.59
N LYS A 224 7.03 -19.59 -2.84
CA LYS A 224 7.07 -20.95 -3.41
C LYS A 224 5.91 -21.18 -4.38
N ARG A 225 4.68 -20.84 -3.97
CA ARG A 225 3.49 -21.02 -4.82
C ARG A 225 3.61 -20.21 -6.12
N THR A 226 3.98 -18.93 -6.01
CA THR A 226 4.13 -18.07 -7.20
C THR A 226 5.26 -18.56 -8.11
N LEU A 227 6.36 -19.06 -7.54
CA LEU A 227 7.44 -19.69 -8.30
C LEU A 227 6.94 -20.87 -9.14
N GLU A 228 6.19 -21.80 -8.53
CA GLU A 228 5.61 -22.96 -9.20
C GLU A 228 4.65 -22.54 -10.34
N GLU A 229 3.80 -21.53 -10.10
CA GLU A 229 2.89 -20.98 -11.11
C GLU A 229 3.63 -20.36 -12.31
N VAL A 230 4.62 -19.51 -12.05
CA VAL A 230 5.42 -18.84 -13.09
C VAL A 230 6.21 -19.86 -13.90
N GLU A 231 6.79 -20.86 -13.24
CA GLU A 231 7.55 -21.93 -13.89
C GLU A 231 6.66 -22.79 -14.80
N ALA A 232 5.46 -23.15 -14.34
CA ALA A 232 4.49 -23.87 -15.16
C ALA A 232 4.13 -23.07 -16.43
N ARG A 233 3.82 -21.77 -16.27
CA ARG A 233 3.44 -20.90 -17.39
C ARG A 233 4.59 -20.69 -18.38
N TYR A 234 5.80 -20.48 -17.88
CA TYR A 234 6.99 -20.32 -18.73
C TYR A 234 7.27 -21.58 -19.56
N ASN A 235 7.14 -22.76 -18.95
CA ASN A 235 7.33 -24.04 -19.63
C ASN A 235 6.24 -24.32 -20.68
N GLU A 236 4.98 -23.95 -20.41
CA GLU A 236 3.88 -24.04 -21.37
C GLU A 236 4.20 -23.23 -22.64
N LEU A 237 4.59 -21.96 -22.48
CA LEU A 237 4.93 -21.09 -23.60
C LEU A 237 6.13 -21.63 -24.40
N LYS A 238 7.16 -22.14 -23.71
CA LYS A 238 8.31 -22.76 -24.37
C LYS A 238 7.89 -23.93 -25.25
N ARG A 239 7.00 -24.82 -24.77
CA ARG A 239 6.49 -25.95 -25.57
C ARG A 239 5.67 -25.46 -26.77
N SER A 240 4.82 -24.45 -26.59
CA SER A 240 4.01 -23.89 -27.68
C SER A 240 4.87 -23.22 -28.76
N SER A 241 5.96 -22.56 -28.38
CA SER A 241 6.93 -21.98 -29.33
C SER A 241 7.79 -23.00 -30.08
N MET A 242 7.85 -24.25 -29.60
CA MET A 242 8.64 -25.33 -30.19
C MET A 242 7.82 -26.32 -31.04
N LYS A 243 6.50 -26.18 -31.12
CA LYS A 243 5.72 -26.95 -32.10
C LYS A 243 6.12 -26.46 -33.50
N PRO A 244 6.74 -27.29 -34.35
CA PRO A 244 6.88 -26.96 -35.75
C PRO A 244 5.47 -26.71 -36.30
N PHE A 245 5.33 -25.73 -37.18
CA PHE A 245 4.24 -25.79 -38.16
C PHE A 245 4.46 -27.09 -38.93
N CYS A 246 3.90 -28.21 -38.45
CA CYS A 246 3.73 -29.37 -39.30
C CYS A 246 2.78 -28.89 -40.39
N ASP A 247 3.32 -28.82 -41.59
CA ASP A 247 2.61 -28.58 -42.83
C ASP A 247 1.36 -29.47 -42.88
N ASP A 248 0.19 -28.87 -42.69
CA ASP A 248 -1.05 -29.36 -43.30
C ASP A 248 -0.94 -29.03 -44.80
N ALA A 249 -0.04 -29.73 -45.48
CA ALA A 249 0.01 -29.85 -46.93
C ALA A 249 -0.31 -31.30 -47.28
N LEU A 250 -1.54 -31.47 -47.76
CA LEU A 250 -2.11 -32.58 -48.56
C LEU A 250 -2.63 -33.81 -47.80
#